data_AF-A0A4Q1BJC1-F1
#
_entry.id   AF-A0A4Q1BJC1-F1
#
_cell.length_a   1.000
_cell.length_b   1.000
_cell.length_c   1.000
_cell.angle_alpha   90.00
_cell.angle_beta   90.00
_cell.angle_gamma   90.00
#
_symmetry.space_group_name_H-M   'P 1'
#
loop_
_entity.id
_entity.type
_entity.pdbx_description
1 polymer ?
#
loop_
_entity_poly.entity_id
_entity_poly.type
_entity_poly.pdbx_seq_one_letter_code
_entity_poly.pdbx_strand_id
1 'polypeptide(L)' 'MAKAGAGGMTNQKALSVLAEIERKLAGHDQVTGGVIPVKQQVQQLIEEATDLRNLSQGYVLGWIPHW' A
#
# COMPACT_ATOMS: atom_id res chain seq x y z
N MET A 1 -17.67 -7.68 26.54
CA MET A 1 -17.90 -7.33 25.12
C MET A 1 -17.12 -8.31 24.25
N ALA A 2 -17.77 -8.78 23.17
CA ALA A 2 -17.36 -9.70 22.10
C ALA A 2 -16.14 -10.63 22.33
N LYS A 3 -16.44 -11.91 22.57
CA LYS A 3 -15.50 -13.04 22.51
C LYS A 3 -15.05 -13.25 21.07
N ALA A 4 -13.76 -12.99 20.79
CA ALA A 4 -13.15 -13.24 19.48
C ALA A 4 -13.19 -14.74 19.15
N GLY A 5 -14.16 -15.14 18.32
CA GLY A 5 -14.22 -16.48 17.74
C GLY A 5 -13.26 -16.59 16.55
N ALA A 6 -12.58 -17.75 16.45
CA ALA A 6 -11.75 -18.21 15.33
C ALA A 6 -10.42 -17.44 15.06
N GLY A 7 -9.54 -17.37 16.06
CA GLY A 7 -8.32 -16.54 16.08
C GLY A 7 -7.04 -17.08 15.40
N GLY A 8 -7.12 -17.78 14.27
CA GLY A 8 -5.93 -18.26 13.55
C GLY A 8 -5.54 -17.38 12.36
N MET A 9 -6.38 -17.40 11.31
CA MET A 9 -6.07 -16.81 10.00
C MET A 9 -6.34 -15.30 9.94
N THR A 10 -7.38 -14.84 10.63
CA THR A 10 -7.79 -13.42 10.65
C THR A 10 -6.82 -12.55 11.45
N ASN A 11 -6.26 -13.10 12.54
CA ASN A 11 -5.31 -12.37 13.38
C ASN A 11 -3.97 -12.13 12.66
N GLN A 12 -3.48 -13.13 11.91
CA GLN A 12 -2.27 -12.97 11.09
C GLN A 12 -2.46 -11.91 10.00
N LYS A 13 -3.63 -11.89 9.33
CA LYS A 13 -3.93 -10.85 8.34
C LYS A 13 -3.98 -9.47 8.99
N ALA A 14 -4.61 -9.33 10.15
CA ALA A 14 -4.66 -8.06 10.88
C ALA A 14 -3.25 -7.55 11.24
N LEU A 15 -2.39 -8.42 11.77
CA LEU A 15 -1.00 -8.07 12.06
C LEU A 15 -0.23 -7.65 10.81
N SER A 16 -0.43 -8.34 9.67
CA SER A 16 0.23 -7.96 8.42
C SER A 16 -0.19 -6.57 7.92
N VAL A 17 -1.47 -6.21 8.09
CA VAL A 17 -1.99 -4.89 7.70
C VAL A 17 -1.41 -3.81 8.62
N LEU A 18 -1.36 -4.04 9.93
CA LEU A 18 -0.75 -3.09 10.87
C LEU A 18 0.73 -2.86 10.58
N ALA A 19 1.49 -3.94 10.34
CA ALA A 19 2.89 -3.84 9.97
C ALA A 19 3.10 -3.08 8.64
N GLU A 20 2.19 -3.21 7.69
CA GLU A 20 2.24 -2.46 6.43
C GLU A 20 1.96 -0.97 6.63
N ILE A 21 1.01 -0.62 7.50
CA ILE A 21 0.73 0.78 7.89
C ILE A 21 1.97 1.40 8.54
N GLU A 22 2.59 0.70 9.50
CA GLU A 22 3.82 1.16 10.16
C GLU A 22 4.95 1.41 9.16
N ARG A 23 5.14 0.50 8.20
CA ARG A 23 6.15 0.67 7.13
C ARG A 23 5.89 1.90 6.27
N LYS A 24 4.63 2.14 5.90
CA LYS A 24 4.24 3.32 5.11
C LYS A 24 4.50 4.63 5.86
N LEU A 25 4.19 4.66 7.16
CA LEU A 25 4.40 5.84 8.02
C LEU A 25 5.88 6.09 8.33
N ALA A 26 6.69 5.03 8.42
CA ALA A 26 8.13 5.13 8.66
C ALA A 26 8.93 5.52 7.41
N GLY A 27 8.29 5.62 6.23
CA GLY A 27 8.98 5.89 4.97
C GLY A 27 9.84 4.72 4.51
N HIS A 28 9.44 3.48 4.77
CA HIS A 28 10.18 2.31 4.32
C HIS A 28 9.96 2.10 2.82
N ASP A 29 11.05 2.16 2.06
CA ASP A 29 11.04 1.88 0.62
C ASP A 29 10.86 0.38 0.39
N GLN A 30 9.93 0.04 -0.50
CA GLN A 30 9.65 -1.35 -0.89
C GLN A 30 10.73 -1.90 -1.85
N VAL A 31 11.45 -1.02 -2.54
CA VAL A 31 12.44 -1.40 -3.57
C VAL A 31 13.82 -1.57 -2.96
N THR A 32 14.29 -0.58 -2.19
CA THR A 32 15.64 -0.61 -1.62
C THR A 32 15.70 -1.19 -0.21
N GLY A 33 14.55 -1.36 0.45
CA GLY A 33 14.47 -1.81 1.84
C GLY A 33 15.00 -0.80 2.86
N GLY A 34 15.34 0.42 2.42
CA GLY A 34 15.81 1.51 3.28
C GLY A 34 14.70 2.44 3.74
N VAL A 35 15.03 3.38 4.62
CA VAL A 35 14.14 4.49 4.99
C VAL A 35 14.42 5.67 4.07
N ILE A 36 13.38 6.18 3.41
CA ILE A 36 13.46 7.33 2.50
C ILE A 36 12.80 8.57 3.12
N PRO A 37 13.34 9.78 2.85
CA PRO A 37 12.72 11.02 3.28
C PRO A 37 11.33 11.21 2.66
N VAL A 38 10.43 11.88 3.39
CA VAL A 38 9.04 12.14 2.98
C VAL A 38 8.94 12.72 1.56
N LYS A 39 9.79 13.69 1.21
CA LYS A 39 9.76 14.31 -0.13
C LYS A 39 10.05 13.30 -1.25
N GLN A 40 10.96 12.36 -1.01
CA GLN A 40 11.30 11.31 -1.98
C GLN A 40 10.19 10.25 -2.04
N GLN A 41 9.63 9.86 -0.87
CA GLN A 41 8.50 8.94 -0.80
C GLN A 41 7.30 9.47 -1.59
N VAL A 42 6.94 10.73 -1.39
CA VAL A 42 5.83 11.37 -2.13
C VAL A 42 6.10 11.39 -3.63
N GLN A 43 7.33 11.71 -4.04
CA GLN A 43 7.70 11.74 -5.45
C GLN A 43 7.58 10.33 -6.10
N GLN A 44 8.07 9.29 -5.43
CA GLN A 44 7.94 7.91 -5.91
C GLN A 44 6.48 7.48 -6.03
N LEU A 45 5.62 7.85 -5.07
CA LEU A 45 4.18 7.56 -5.13
C LEU A 45 3.49 8.25 -6.32
N ILE A 46 3.91 9.48 -6.65
CA ILE A 46 3.42 10.19 -7.83
C ILE A 46 3.83 9.46 -9.10
N GLU A 47 5.10 9.05 -9.20
CA GLU A 47 5.63 8.31 -10.35
C GLU A 47 4.92 6.97 -10.54
N GLU A 48 4.68 6.23 -9.45
CA GLU A 48 3.94 4.97 -9.49
C GLU A 48 2.49 5.17 -9.95
N ALA A 49 1.82 6.21 -9.44
CA ALA A 49 0.43 6.52 -9.78
C ALA A 49 0.25 7.10 -11.19
N THR A 50 1.30 7.65 -11.79
CA THR A 50 1.29 8.24 -13.14
C THR A 50 1.92 7.34 -14.20
N ASP A 51 2.48 6.20 -13.83
CA ASP A 51 3.00 5.22 -14.77
C ASP A 51 1.87 4.62 -15.62
N LEU A 52 1.96 4.81 -16.94
CA LEU A 52 1.00 4.28 -17.92
C LEU A 52 0.82 2.76 -17.81
N ARG A 53 1.87 2.02 -17.42
CA ARG A 53 1.80 0.56 -17.23
C ARG A 53 0.89 0.21 -16.05
N ASN A 54 0.92 1.00 -14.98
CA ASN A 54 0.06 0.82 -13.83
C ASN A 54 -1.37 1.28 -14.13
N LEU A 55 -1.51 2.43 -14.78
CA LEU A 55 -2.81 2.97 -15.20
C LEU A 55 -3.56 2.03 -16.16
N SER A 56 -2.85 1.39 -17.09
CA SER A 56 -3.44 0.45 -18.06
C SER A 56 -4.00 -0.84 -17.44
N GLN A 57 -3.53 -1.20 -16.23
CA GLN A 57 -4.01 -2.38 -15.50
C GLN A 57 -5.25 -2.09 -14.66
N GLY A 58 -5.62 -0.81 -14.51
CA GLY A 58 -6.83 -0.39 -13.82
C GLY A 58 -8.10 -0.91 -14.51
N TYR A 59 -9.16 -1.12 -13.73
CA TYR A 59 -10.45 -1.57 -14.28
C TYR A 59 -11.04 -0.49 -15.22
N VAL A 60 -10.91 -0.72 -16.53
CA VAL A 60 -11.15 0.26 -17.61
C VAL A 60 -12.53 0.94 -17.51
N LEU A 61 -13.58 0.20 -17.15
CA LEU A 61 -14.98 0.68 -17.15
C LEU A 61 -15.45 1.30 -15.83
N GLY A 62 -14.66 1.24 -14.76
CA GLY A 62 -15.07 1.75 -13.44
C GLY A 62 -14.03 2.64 -12.76
N TRP A 63 -12.78 2.60 -13.19
CA TRP A 63 -11.70 3.42 -12.65
C TRP A 63 -11.31 4.57 -13.58
N ILE A 64 -11.56 4.38 -14.88
CA ILE A 64 -11.50 5.39 -15.93
C ILE A 64 -10.20 6.22 -15.90
N PRO A 65 -9.05 5.59 -16.19
CA PRO A 65 -7.72 6.17 -15.98
C PRO A 65 -7.36 7.34 -16.92
N HIS A 66 -8.31 7.85 -17.71
CA HIS A 66 -8.12 8.87 -18.76
C HIS A 66 -9.05 10.09 -18.60
N TRP A 67 -9.65 10.27 -17.43
CA TRP A 67 -10.53 11.41 -17.10
C TRP A 67 -9.77 12.64 -16.61
#